data_AF-A0A7H0GT32-F1
#
_entry.id   AF-A0A7H0GT32-F1
#
_cell.length_a   1.000
_cell.length_b   1.000
_cell.length_c   1.000
_cell.angle_alpha   90.00
_cell.angle_beta   90.00
_cell.angle_gamma   90.00
#
_symmetry.space_group_name_H-M   'P 1'
#
loop_
_entity.id
_entity.type
_entity.pdbx_description
1 polymer ?
#
loop_
_entity_poly.entity_id
_entity_poly.type
_entity_poly.pdbx_seq_one_letter_code
_entity_poly.pdbx_strand_id
1 'polypeptide(L)'
;MQLQERECPQCGDPFTGRADKKFCSDACKAQYRRDNLDGKSVNDEEDKDEEWDAENDDWDEDEEEGNVESNMPLYGKVNLSESSPSSITRLEQANEEERKRQFHALEVIRLKQLRIEAQLKQEAAEEAEEEAEKIRTLHSLYSTLIKKCLKLDGQELDEEDLETWIDELDEASEKYLSHPGLREPDNKAHKRLKDLYWLRDTFSDLLTEFHEEGEPVFLELPPKRKARFRTNRIA
;
A
#
# COMPACT_ATOMS: atom_id res chain seq x y z
N MET A 1 48.91 -18.11 -9.17
CA MET A 1 47.63 -17.59 -9.70
C MET A 1 47.83 -17.31 -11.17
N GLN A 2 47.11 -18.02 -12.05
CA GLN A 2 47.20 -17.80 -13.50
C GLN A 2 46.36 -16.56 -13.85
N LEU A 3 46.99 -15.54 -14.43
CA LEU A 3 46.29 -14.37 -14.99
C LEU A 3 45.77 -14.78 -16.36
N GLN A 4 44.46 -14.76 -16.54
CA GLN A 4 43.82 -15.03 -17.82
C GLN A 4 43.66 -13.71 -18.59
N GLU A 5 44.05 -13.71 -19.86
CA GLU A 5 43.75 -12.63 -20.80
C GLU A 5 42.28 -12.74 -21.20
N ARG A 6 41.51 -11.66 -20.98
CA ARG A 6 40.11 -11.56 -21.36
C ARG A 6 39.86 -10.21 -22.03
N GLU A 7 38.87 -10.15 -22.91
CA GLU A 7 38.46 -8.91 -23.58
C GLU A 7 37.35 -8.22 -22.80
N CYS A 8 37.40 -6.89 -22.72
CA CYS A 8 36.36 -6.12 -22.05
C CYS A 8 35.10 -6.07 -22.92
N PRO A 9 33.90 -6.42 -22.41
CA PRO A 9 32.68 -6.42 -23.20
C PRO A 9 32.21 -5.01 -23.63
N GLN A 10 32.76 -3.94 -23.03
CA GLN A 10 32.39 -2.57 -23.36
C GLN A 10 33.28 -1.93 -24.44
N CYS A 11 34.61 -2.11 -24.35
CA CYS A 11 35.56 -1.47 -25.26
C CYS A 11 36.32 -2.44 -26.17
N GLY A 12 36.24 -3.75 -25.92
CA GLY A 12 36.99 -4.77 -26.65
C GLY A 12 38.47 -4.89 -26.25
N ASP A 13 38.98 -4.03 -25.37
CA ASP A 13 40.39 -4.06 -25.01
C ASP A 13 40.75 -5.31 -24.21
N PRO A 14 41.87 -5.99 -24.53
CA PRO A 14 42.37 -7.09 -23.73
C PRO A 14 42.87 -6.58 -22.38
N PHE A 15 42.51 -7.27 -21.30
CA PHE A 15 42.98 -6.96 -19.96
C PHE A 15 43.34 -8.22 -19.18
N THR A 16 44.30 -8.09 -18.28
CA THR A 16 44.73 -9.14 -17.34
C THR A 16 44.27 -8.78 -15.93
N GLY A 17 43.54 -9.69 -15.26
CA GLY A 17 43.01 -9.42 -13.93
C GLY A 17 42.66 -10.69 -13.14
N ARG A 18 42.07 -10.51 -11.96
CA ARG A 18 41.50 -11.60 -11.16
C ARG A 18 40.39 -12.30 -11.96
N ALA A 19 40.11 -13.57 -11.65
CA ALA A 19 39.16 -14.40 -12.38
C ALA A 19 37.71 -13.86 -12.38
N ASP A 20 37.37 -13.00 -11.42
CA ASP A 20 36.08 -12.34 -11.25
C ASP A 20 36.01 -10.96 -11.94
N LYS A 21 37.14 -10.40 -12.37
CA LYS A 21 37.17 -9.09 -13.04
C LYS A 21 36.63 -9.20 -14.46
N LYS A 22 35.49 -8.55 -14.72
CA LYS A 22 34.79 -8.55 -16.03
C LYS A 22 35.11 -7.34 -16.92
N PHE A 23 35.59 -6.24 -16.34
CA PHE A 23 35.82 -4.98 -17.04
C PHE A 23 37.27 -4.53 -16.87
N CYS A 24 37.87 -3.93 -17.90
CA CYS A 24 39.24 -3.41 -17.81
C CYS A 24 39.35 -2.28 -16.77
N SER A 25 38.31 -1.44 -16.65
CA SER A 25 38.22 -0.29 -15.75
C SER A 25 36.81 -0.08 -15.17
N ASP A 26 36.71 0.67 -14.07
CA ASP A 26 35.42 1.06 -13.49
C ASP A 26 34.61 1.99 -14.41
N ALA A 27 35.28 2.76 -15.27
CA ALA A 27 34.62 3.57 -16.30
C ALA A 27 33.83 2.69 -17.28
N CYS A 28 34.44 1.61 -17.78
CA CYS A 28 33.76 0.64 -18.66
C CYS A 28 32.60 -0.07 -17.96
N LYS A 29 32.74 -0.39 -16.68
CA LYS A 29 31.66 -0.98 -15.87
C LYS A 29 30.46 -0.03 -15.74
N ALA A 30 30.70 1.26 -15.52
CA ALA A 30 29.65 2.26 -15.41
C ALA A 30 28.95 2.51 -16.76
N GLN A 31 29.70 2.52 -17.86
CA GLN A 31 29.15 2.74 -19.19
C GLN A 31 28.32 1.54 -19.67
N TYR A 32 28.83 0.32 -19.47
CA TYR A 32 28.08 -0.92 -19.76
C TYR A 32 26.74 -1.00 -19.01
N ARG A 33 26.66 -0.44 -17.79
CA ARG A 33 25.40 -0.35 -17.05
C ARG A 33 24.41 0.64 -17.68
N ARG A 34 24.88 1.81 -18.14
CA ARG A 34 24.01 2.79 -18.79
C ARG A 34 23.47 2.25 -20.11
N ASP A 35 24.35 1.69 -20.93
CA ASP A 35 23.99 1.18 -22.25
C ASP A 35 22.97 0.02 -22.16
N ASN A 36 23.05 -0.83 -21.13
CA ASN A 36 22.06 -1.90 -20.90
C ASN A 36 20.79 -1.47 -20.17
N LEU A 37 20.83 -0.38 -19.39
CA LEU A 37 19.63 0.16 -18.73
C LEU A 37 18.77 0.97 -19.70
N ASP A 38 19.38 1.70 -20.63
CA ASP A 38 18.66 2.47 -21.64
C ASP A 38 18.09 1.58 -22.77
N GLY A 39 18.64 0.38 -22.97
CA GLY A 39 18.18 -0.60 -23.95
C GLY A 39 17.08 -1.56 -23.46
N LYS A 40 16.74 -1.53 -22.17
CA LYS A 40 15.72 -2.41 -21.59
C LYS A 40 14.44 -1.62 -21.34
N SER A 41 13.65 -1.44 -22.40
CA SER A 41 12.21 -1.24 -22.23
C SER A 41 11.71 -2.43 -21.41
N VAL A 42 11.15 -2.14 -20.24
CA VAL A 42 10.37 -3.02 -19.36
C VAL A 42 9.87 -4.26 -20.11
N ASN A 43 10.63 -5.35 -20.00
CA ASN A 43 10.26 -6.74 -20.19
C ASN A 43 11.52 -7.55 -19.84
N ASP A 44 11.32 -8.63 -19.09
CA ASP A 44 12.33 -9.62 -18.67
C ASP A 44 13.18 -9.23 -17.45
N GLU A 45 12.54 -9.08 -16.29
CA GLU A 45 13.08 -9.63 -15.03
C GLU A 45 12.30 -10.92 -14.70
N GLU A 46 12.69 -12.01 -15.38
CA GLU A 46 12.68 -13.33 -14.76
C GLU A 46 13.85 -13.35 -13.76
N ASP A 47 13.55 -13.46 -12.47
CA ASP A 47 14.21 -14.41 -11.56
C ASP A 47 13.81 -14.19 -10.08
N LYS A 48 12.95 -15.12 -9.63
CA LYS A 48 12.78 -15.69 -8.28
C LYS A 48 11.55 -15.28 -7.49
N ASP A 49 10.42 -15.78 -7.98
CA ASP A 49 9.29 -16.14 -7.16
C ASP A 49 9.68 -17.34 -6.28
N GLU A 50 9.82 -17.08 -4.97
CA GLU A 50 9.64 -18.10 -3.96
C GLU A 50 8.18 -18.55 -4.02
N GLU A 51 8.00 -19.76 -4.52
CA GLU A 51 6.81 -20.61 -4.50
C GLU A 51 6.20 -20.63 -3.09
N TRP A 52 5.24 -19.74 -2.85
CA TRP A 52 4.29 -19.86 -1.76
C TRP A 52 3.08 -20.61 -2.29
N ASP A 53 2.95 -21.87 -1.86
CA ASP A 53 1.77 -22.71 -2.04
C ASP A 53 0.54 -22.03 -1.41
N ALA A 54 -0.13 -21.16 -2.18
CA ALA A 54 -1.49 -20.74 -1.91
C ALA A 54 -2.40 -21.88 -2.38
N GLU A 55 -2.72 -22.77 -1.44
CA GLU A 55 -3.79 -23.74 -1.60
C GLU A 55 -5.06 -23.02 -2.07
N ASN A 56 -5.46 -23.38 -3.29
CA ASN A 56 -6.77 -23.23 -3.92
C ASN A 56 -7.91 -22.79 -2.99
N ASP A 57 -8.25 -21.50 -3.06
CA ASP A 57 -9.60 -21.04 -2.70
C ASP A 57 -10.47 -21.19 -3.97
N ASP A 58 -11.12 -22.34 -4.00
CA ASP A 58 -12.16 -22.78 -4.94
C ASP A 58 -13.41 -21.90 -4.75
N TRP A 59 -13.43 -20.75 -5.43
CA TRP A 59 -14.64 -19.94 -5.54
C TRP A 59 -15.45 -20.48 -6.74
N ASP A 60 -16.39 -21.37 -6.42
CA ASP A 60 -17.49 -21.80 -7.28
C ASP A 60 -18.21 -20.56 -7.86
N GLU A 61 -17.84 -20.18 -9.08
CA GLU A 61 -18.64 -19.30 -9.94
C GLU A 61 -19.84 -20.10 -10.46
N ASP A 62 -20.92 -20.13 -9.67
CA ASP A 62 -22.25 -20.50 -10.15
C ASP A 62 -22.75 -19.42 -11.15
N GLU A 63 -22.25 -19.46 -12.39
CA GLU A 63 -22.88 -18.81 -13.53
C GLU A 63 -24.18 -19.56 -13.89
N GLU A 64 -25.27 -19.24 -13.18
CA GLU A 64 -26.62 -19.56 -13.66
C GLU A 64 -26.94 -18.67 -14.88
N GLU A 65 -26.50 -19.09 -16.06
CA GLU A 65 -27.03 -18.61 -17.34
C GLU A 65 -28.50 -19.09 -17.47
N GLY A 66 -29.40 -18.31 -16.88
CA GLY A 66 -30.84 -18.44 -17.07
C GLY A 66 -31.22 -18.15 -18.52
N ASN A 67 -31.29 -19.21 -19.33
CA ASN A 67 -31.88 -19.22 -20.66
C ASN A 67 -33.35 -18.76 -20.61
N VAL A 68 -33.60 -17.47 -20.89
CA VAL A 68 -34.95 -16.92 -21.03
C VAL A 68 -35.48 -17.33 -22.41
N GLU A 69 -36.18 -18.46 -22.45
CA GLU A 69 -36.99 -18.87 -23.60
C GLU A 69 -37.90 -17.73 -24.05
N SER A 70 -37.56 -17.18 -25.22
CA SER A 70 -38.32 -16.15 -25.91
C SER A 70 -39.62 -16.75 -26.47
N ASN A 71 -40.60 -16.92 -25.59
CA ASN A 71 -41.94 -17.36 -25.97
C ASN A 71 -42.69 -16.16 -26.57
N MET A 72 -42.51 -15.96 -27.87
CA MET A 72 -43.21 -14.93 -28.65
C MET A 72 -44.66 -15.39 -28.87
N PRO A 73 -45.68 -14.72 -28.30
CA PRO A 73 -47.06 -15.15 -28.50
C PRO A 73 -47.49 -14.85 -29.95
N LEU A 74 -47.86 -15.91 -30.66
CA LEU A 74 -48.49 -15.87 -31.98
C LEU A 74 -49.74 -14.98 -31.93
N TYR A 75 -49.70 -13.86 -32.63
CA TYR A 75 -50.81 -12.94 -32.82
C TYR A 75 -52.03 -13.68 -33.41
N GLY A 76 -53.00 -13.96 -32.54
CA GLY A 76 -54.34 -14.36 -32.93
C GLY A 76 -55.05 -13.18 -33.61
N LYS A 77 -55.58 -13.40 -34.81
CA LYS A 77 -56.47 -12.47 -35.51
C LYS A 77 -57.72 -12.22 -34.67
N VAL A 78 -57.74 -11.13 -33.92
CA VAL A 78 -58.93 -10.61 -33.26
C VAL A 78 -59.79 -9.90 -34.29
N ASN A 79 -61.01 -10.39 -34.48
CA ASN A 79 -62.03 -9.72 -35.28
C ASN A 79 -62.39 -8.38 -34.61
N LEU A 80 -62.13 -7.28 -35.32
CA LEU A 80 -62.64 -5.95 -34.96
C LEU A 80 -64.16 -5.93 -35.18
N SER A 81 -64.92 -6.15 -34.11
CA SER A 81 -66.30 -5.70 -34.03
C SER A 81 -66.29 -4.26 -33.52
N GLU A 82 -66.89 -3.35 -34.30
CA GLU A 82 -67.01 -1.91 -34.04
C GLU A 82 -67.68 -1.65 -32.69
N SER A 83 -66.87 -1.30 -31.69
CA SER A 83 -67.33 -0.86 -30.38
C SER A 83 -67.35 0.67 -30.31
N SER A 84 -68.40 1.20 -29.70
CA SER A 84 -68.75 2.61 -29.69
C SER A 84 -67.65 3.52 -29.08
N PRO A 85 -67.38 4.72 -29.65
CA PRO A 85 -66.26 5.61 -29.29
C PRO A 85 -66.22 6.12 -27.83
N SER A 86 -67.30 5.99 -27.08
CA SER A 86 -67.49 6.65 -25.78
C SER A 86 -66.77 5.95 -24.60
N SER A 87 -66.38 4.69 -24.76
CA SER A 87 -65.79 3.88 -23.68
C SER A 87 -64.26 3.85 -23.68
N ILE A 88 -63.64 4.18 -24.82
CA ILE A 88 -62.18 4.12 -25.02
C ILE A 88 -61.47 5.20 -24.19
N THR A 89 -62.06 6.38 -24.07
CA THR A 89 -61.46 7.54 -23.38
C THR A 89 -61.27 7.34 -21.87
N ARG A 90 -62.13 6.56 -21.20
CA ARG A 90 -61.99 6.28 -19.75
C ARG A 90 -60.85 5.31 -19.45
N LEU A 91 -60.64 4.32 -20.31
CA LEU A 91 -59.57 3.34 -20.15
C LEU A 91 -58.20 3.99 -20.38
N GLU A 92 -58.10 4.86 -21.39
CA GLU A 92 -56.88 5.63 -21.67
C GLU A 92 -56.49 6.56 -20.52
N GLN A 93 -57.47 7.25 -19.92
CA GLN A 93 -57.23 8.11 -18.74
C GLN A 93 -56.73 7.30 -17.52
N ALA A 94 -57.33 6.14 -17.24
CA ALA A 94 -56.89 5.28 -16.14
C ALA A 94 -55.46 4.76 -16.35
N ASN A 95 -55.12 4.34 -17.58
CA ASN A 95 -53.77 3.89 -17.92
C ASN A 95 -52.74 5.03 -17.83
N GLU A 96 -53.10 6.26 -18.20
CA GLU A 96 -52.22 7.42 -18.06
C GLU A 96 -51.94 7.75 -16.58
N GLU A 97 -52.97 7.71 -15.73
CA GLU A 97 -52.81 7.89 -14.29
C GLU A 97 -51.91 6.80 -13.69
N GLU A 98 -52.07 5.55 -14.11
CA GLU A 98 -51.22 4.45 -13.66
C GLU A 98 -49.76 4.67 -14.07
N ARG A 99 -49.50 5.04 -15.32
CA ARG A 99 -48.13 5.38 -15.79
C ARG A 99 -47.52 6.53 -14.99
N LYS A 100 -48.30 7.55 -14.64
CA LYS A 100 -47.84 8.65 -13.77
C LYS A 100 -47.48 8.15 -12.36
N ARG A 101 -48.29 7.26 -11.78
CA ARG A 101 -48.00 6.63 -10.48
C ARG A 101 -46.74 5.77 -10.54
N GLN A 102 -46.58 4.97 -11.59
CA GLN A 102 -45.38 4.15 -11.80
C GLN A 102 -44.14 5.02 -11.95
N PHE A 103 -44.19 6.08 -12.77
CA PHE A 103 -43.08 7.03 -12.91
C PHE A 103 -42.73 7.71 -11.58
N HIS A 104 -43.73 8.17 -10.83
CA HIS A 104 -43.52 8.75 -9.51
C HIS A 104 -42.90 7.75 -8.52
N ALA A 105 -43.36 6.50 -8.53
CA ALA A 105 -42.80 5.45 -7.68
C ALA A 105 -41.32 5.17 -8.00
N LEU A 106 -40.97 5.11 -9.29
CA LEU A 106 -39.58 4.95 -9.73
C LEU A 106 -38.71 6.13 -9.31
N GLU A 107 -39.20 7.35 -9.44
CA GLU A 107 -38.48 8.55 -9.01
C GLU A 107 -38.25 8.54 -7.49
N VAL A 108 -39.24 8.11 -6.71
CA VAL A 108 -39.08 7.94 -5.25
C VAL A 108 -38.02 6.89 -4.92
N ILE A 109 -37.98 5.76 -5.64
CA ILE A 109 -36.95 4.72 -5.45
C ILE A 109 -35.56 5.29 -5.77
N ARG A 110 -35.42 5.98 -6.90
CA ARG A 110 -34.16 6.61 -7.31
C ARG A 110 -33.65 7.61 -6.28
N LEU A 111 -34.53 8.47 -5.75
CA LEU A 111 -34.15 9.44 -4.72
C LEU A 111 -33.71 8.75 -3.42
N LYS A 112 -34.33 7.61 -3.05
CA LYS A 112 -33.88 6.81 -1.91
C LYS A 112 -32.49 6.22 -2.14
N GLN A 113 -32.22 5.69 -3.34
CA GLN A 113 -30.90 5.16 -3.70
C GLN A 113 -29.82 6.26 -3.61
N LEU A 114 -30.08 7.43 -4.19
CA LEU A 114 -29.16 8.57 -4.11
C LEU A 114 -28.88 9.01 -2.67
N ARG A 115 -29.88 8.95 -1.78
CA ARG A 115 -29.67 9.26 -0.36
C ARG A 115 -28.77 8.22 0.32
N ILE A 116 -28.98 6.94 0.05
CA ILE A 116 -28.17 5.85 0.61
C ILE A 116 -26.72 6.00 0.11
N GLU A 117 -26.52 6.22 -1.19
CA GLU A 117 -25.18 6.45 -1.74
C GLU A 117 -24.49 7.67 -1.13
N ALA A 118 -25.23 8.75 -0.89
CA ALA A 118 -24.69 9.95 -0.24
C ALA A 118 -24.29 9.66 1.22
N GLN A 119 -25.08 8.87 1.95
CA GLN A 119 -24.76 8.45 3.32
C GLN A 119 -23.50 7.58 3.35
N LEU A 120 -23.41 6.57 2.49
CA LEU A 120 -22.23 5.70 2.40
C LEU A 120 -20.96 6.49 2.04
N LYS A 121 -21.06 7.46 1.12
CA LYS A 121 -19.93 8.34 0.79
C LYS A 121 -19.53 9.24 1.95
N GLN A 122 -20.49 9.70 2.76
CA GLN A 122 -20.21 10.51 3.94
C GLN A 122 -19.50 9.68 5.01
N GLU A 123 -20.00 8.47 5.31
CA GLU A 123 -19.39 7.55 6.28
C GLU A 123 -17.97 7.15 5.85
N ALA A 124 -17.76 6.81 4.57
CA ALA A 124 -16.43 6.49 4.06
C ALA A 124 -15.46 7.70 4.13
N ALA A 125 -15.96 8.93 3.96
CA ALA A 125 -15.14 10.13 4.08
C ALA A 125 -14.74 10.41 5.54
N GLU A 126 -15.65 10.18 6.49
CA GLU A 126 -15.39 10.31 7.92
C GLU A 126 -14.37 9.27 8.40
N GLU A 127 -14.51 8.01 7.99
CA GLU A 127 -13.54 6.94 8.28
C GLU A 127 -12.15 7.28 7.72
N ALA A 128 -12.09 7.76 6.47
CA ALA A 128 -10.83 8.18 5.86
C ALA A 128 -10.18 9.38 6.58
N GLU A 129 -10.97 10.31 7.11
CA GLU A 129 -10.46 11.44 7.92
C GLU A 129 -9.90 10.95 9.27
N GLU A 130 -10.59 10.03 9.93
CA GLU A 130 -10.13 9.41 11.18
C GLU A 130 -8.81 8.65 10.97
N GLU A 131 -8.71 7.85 9.90
CA GLU A 131 -7.47 7.17 9.52
C GLU A 131 -6.34 8.15 9.24
N ALA A 132 -6.61 9.24 8.50
CA ALA A 132 -5.63 10.27 8.22
C ALA A 132 -5.17 10.99 9.50
N GLU A 133 -6.04 11.19 10.49
CA GLU A 133 -5.67 11.71 11.80
C GLU A 133 -4.79 10.72 12.58
N LYS A 134 -5.13 9.42 12.61
CA LYS A 134 -4.28 8.38 13.20
C LYS A 134 -2.88 8.35 12.58
N ILE A 135 -2.77 8.44 11.25
CA ILE A 135 -1.48 8.51 10.55
C ILE A 135 -0.69 9.75 10.97
N ARG A 136 -1.34 10.92 11.08
CA ARG A 136 -0.70 12.18 11.50
C ARG A 136 -0.19 12.11 12.94
N THR A 137 -0.98 11.56 13.86
CA THR A 137 -0.58 11.43 15.28
C THR A 137 0.60 10.48 15.44
N LEU A 138 0.57 9.32 14.77
CA LEU A 138 1.68 8.36 14.77
C LEU A 138 2.95 8.95 14.14
N HIS A 139 2.83 9.70 13.04
CA HIS A 139 3.98 10.39 12.46
C HIS A 139 4.57 11.44 13.41
N SER A 140 3.73 12.18 14.12
CA SER A 140 4.15 13.16 15.13
C SER A 140 4.90 12.50 16.29
N LEU A 141 4.40 11.37 16.78
CA LEU A 141 5.05 10.57 17.83
C LEU A 141 6.45 10.12 17.39
N TYR A 142 6.55 9.46 16.23
CA TYR A 142 7.84 9.05 15.65
C TYR A 142 8.79 10.25 15.51
N SER A 143 8.33 11.34 14.92
CA SER A 143 9.16 12.53 14.71
C SER A 143 9.67 13.15 16.01
N THR A 144 8.89 13.05 17.08
CA THR A 144 9.27 13.53 18.42
C THR A 144 10.35 12.66 19.03
N LEU A 145 10.19 11.32 18.98
CA LEU A 145 11.18 10.36 19.47
C LEU A 145 12.51 10.48 18.71
N ILE A 146 12.47 10.54 17.37
CA ILE A 146 13.68 10.73 16.56
C ILE A 146 14.39 12.05 16.90
N LYS A 147 13.64 13.14 17.13
CA LYS A 147 14.22 14.43 17.55
C LYS A 147 14.87 14.35 18.92
N LYS A 148 14.23 13.68 19.88
CA LYS A 148 14.78 13.47 21.21
C LYS A 148 16.07 12.62 21.11
N CYS A 149 16.05 11.50 20.39
CA CYS A 149 17.20 10.61 20.21
C CYS A 149 18.39 11.32 19.53
N LEU A 150 18.15 12.12 18.48
CA LEU A 150 19.20 12.92 17.84
C LEU A 150 19.83 13.99 18.75
N LYS A 151 19.16 14.40 19.84
CA LYS A 151 19.74 15.33 20.84
C LYS A 151 20.61 14.60 21.86
N LEU A 152 20.31 13.33 22.13
CA LEU A 152 21.07 12.48 23.05
C LEU A 152 22.35 11.92 22.43
N ASP A 153 22.50 12.00 21.11
CA ASP A 153 23.70 11.56 20.41
C ASP A 153 24.96 12.25 20.97
N GLY A 154 25.83 11.45 21.59
CA GLY A 154 27.04 11.91 22.28
C GLY A 154 26.84 12.40 23.72
N GLN A 155 25.67 12.14 24.32
CA GLN A 155 25.42 12.36 25.75
C GLN A 155 25.61 11.06 26.54
N GLU A 156 25.98 11.19 27.81
CA GLU A 156 25.96 10.11 28.80
C GLU A 156 24.52 9.86 29.22
N LEU A 157 24.15 8.59 29.31
CA LEU A 157 22.83 8.14 29.76
C LEU A 157 22.99 7.27 31.00
N ASP A 158 22.11 7.45 31.97
CA ASP A 158 22.00 6.57 33.13
C ASP A 158 20.97 5.44 32.89
N GLU A 159 20.88 4.53 33.86
CA GLU A 159 19.98 3.37 33.81
C GLU A 159 18.51 3.79 33.66
N GLU A 160 18.08 4.80 34.42
CA GLU A 160 16.69 5.27 34.44
C GLU A 160 16.30 5.90 33.09
N ASP A 161 17.21 6.68 32.49
CA ASP A 161 17.03 7.22 31.15
C ASP A 161 16.90 6.09 30.11
N LEU A 162 17.78 5.07 30.16
CA LEU A 162 17.77 3.95 29.21
C LEU A 162 16.46 3.14 29.31
N GLU A 163 16.01 2.80 30.51
CA GLU A 163 14.74 2.10 30.74
C GLU A 163 13.55 2.93 30.23
N THR A 164 13.50 4.22 30.58
CA THR A 164 12.45 5.13 30.12
C THR A 164 12.40 5.19 28.58
N TRP A 165 13.55 5.16 27.93
CA TRP A 165 13.63 5.13 26.47
C TRP A 165 13.11 3.85 25.84
N ILE A 166 13.44 2.70 26.43
CA ILE A 166 12.94 1.40 25.95
C ILE A 166 11.41 1.36 26.06
N ASP A 167 10.86 1.82 27.19
CA ASP A 167 9.41 1.90 27.40
C ASP A 167 8.72 2.84 26.40
N GLU A 168 9.28 4.05 26.19
CA GLU A 168 8.75 5.00 25.19
C GLU A 168 8.78 4.41 23.77
N LEU A 169 9.83 3.64 23.43
CA LEU A 169 9.99 3.00 22.12
C LEU A 169 9.06 1.80 21.93
N ASP A 170 8.83 1.01 22.98
CA ASP A 170 7.89 -0.12 22.95
C ASP A 170 6.45 0.38 22.81
N GLU A 171 6.03 1.37 23.59
CA GLU A 171 4.70 1.99 23.47
C GLU A 171 4.49 2.57 22.05
N ALA A 172 5.50 3.24 21.50
CA ALA A 172 5.42 3.80 20.15
C ALA A 172 5.37 2.72 19.07
N SER A 173 6.10 1.62 19.25
CA SER A 173 6.12 0.50 18.31
C SER A 173 4.78 -0.23 18.30
N GLU A 174 4.20 -0.49 19.47
CA GLU A 174 2.85 -1.08 19.62
C GLU A 174 1.79 -0.23 18.93
N LYS A 175 1.82 1.10 19.16
CA LYS A 175 0.92 2.04 18.47
C LYS A 175 1.12 1.99 16.95
N TYR A 176 2.36 1.87 16.47
CA TYR A 176 2.63 1.75 15.04
C TYR A 176 2.15 0.44 14.42
N LEU A 177 2.04 -0.65 15.16
CA LEU A 177 1.46 -1.90 14.65
C LEU A 177 -0.01 -1.74 14.23
N SER A 178 -0.72 -0.76 14.80
CA SER A 178 -2.09 -0.41 14.42
C SER A 178 -2.18 0.52 13.19
N HIS A 179 -1.04 0.91 12.60
CA HIS A 179 -1.00 1.89 11.51
C HIS A 179 -1.62 1.31 10.23
N PRO A 180 -2.64 1.96 9.61
CA PRO A 180 -3.36 1.42 8.45
C PRO A 180 -2.44 1.18 7.24
N GLY A 181 -1.46 2.07 7.05
CA GLY A 181 -0.44 1.93 6.00
C GLY A 181 0.47 0.71 6.10
N LEU A 182 0.43 -0.10 7.17
CA LEU A 182 1.19 -1.36 7.21
C LEU A 182 0.61 -2.44 6.28
N ARG A 183 -0.64 -2.29 5.81
CA ARG A 183 -1.24 -3.18 4.80
C ARG A 183 -0.52 -3.09 3.45
N GLU A 184 0.13 -1.96 3.18
CA GLU A 184 0.85 -1.70 1.94
C GLU A 184 2.35 -1.96 2.15
N PRO A 185 2.99 -2.87 1.39
CA PRO A 185 4.39 -3.27 1.63
C PRO A 185 5.40 -2.12 1.44
N ASP A 186 5.10 -1.18 0.55
CA ASP A 186 6.00 -0.06 0.22
C ASP A 186 5.76 1.20 1.05
N ASN A 187 4.83 1.14 2.00
CA ASN A 187 4.48 2.31 2.80
C ASN A 187 5.64 2.74 3.72
N LYS A 188 5.76 4.05 3.93
CA LYS A 188 6.75 4.63 4.86
C LYS A 188 6.58 4.10 6.29
N ALA A 189 5.38 3.66 6.68
CA ALA A 189 5.09 3.09 8.00
C ALA A 189 6.03 1.91 8.34
N HIS A 190 6.25 0.99 7.40
CA HIS A 190 7.18 -0.14 7.58
C HIS A 190 8.60 0.32 7.91
N LYS A 191 9.08 1.34 7.19
CA LYS A 191 10.43 1.90 7.42
C LYS A 191 10.51 2.56 8.79
N ARG A 192 9.48 3.29 9.21
CA ARG A 192 9.43 3.93 10.53
C ARG A 192 9.35 2.91 11.67
N LEU A 193 8.59 1.83 11.50
CA LEU A 193 8.53 0.74 12.47
C LEU A 193 9.88 0.02 12.62
N LYS A 194 10.55 -0.30 11.50
CA LYS A 194 11.92 -0.85 11.51
C LYS A 194 12.93 0.08 12.19
N ASP A 195 12.72 1.39 12.07
CA ASP A 195 13.54 2.39 12.74
C ASP A 195 13.34 2.38 14.26
N LEU A 196 12.09 2.22 14.72
CA LEU A 196 11.76 2.11 16.14
C LEU A 196 12.34 0.84 16.77
N TYR A 197 12.18 -0.32 16.12
CA TYR A 197 12.78 -1.57 16.61
C TYR A 197 14.31 -1.48 16.69
N TRP A 198 14.94 -0.93 15.66
CA TRP A 198 16.39 -0.76 15.69
C TRP A 198 16.85 0.15 16.84
N LEU A 199 16.11 1.23 17.11
CA LEU A 199 16.40 2.09 18.26
C LEU A 199 16.24 1.32 19.56
N ARG A 200 15.13 0.60 19.73
CA ARG A 200 14.85 -0.21 20.92
C ARG A 200 15.99 -1.17 21.20
N ASP A 201 16.39 -1.96 20.20
CA ASP A 201 17.51 -2.91 20.31
C ASP A 201 18.81 -2.19 20.71
N THR A 202 19.08 -1.02 20.12
CA THR A 202 20.27 -0.22 20.46
C THR A 202 20.25 0.24 21.92
N PHE A 203 19.11 0.71 22.43
CA PHE A 203 18.99 1.12 23.83
C PHE A 203 19.06 -0.09 24.79
N SER A 204 18.52 -1.24 24.40
CA SER A 204 18.65 -2.50 25.18
C SER A 204 20.09 -3.00 25.24
N ASP A 205 20.85 -2.88 24.16
CA ASP A 205 22.28 -3.21 24.14
C ASP A 205 23.06 -2.29 25.09
N LEU A 206 22.80 -0.98 25.07
CA LEU A 206 23.44 -0.01 25.97
C LEU A 206 23.07 -0.25 27.44
N LEU A 207 21.82 -0.63 27.73
CA LEU A 207 21.40 -1.00 29.09
C LEU A 207 22.13 -2.26 29.58
N THR A 208 22.34 -3.22 28.69
CA THR A 208 23.12 -4.42 29.01
C THR A 208 24.58 -4.06 29.32
N GLU A 209 25.20 -3.20 28.52
CA GLU A 209 26.56 -2.68 28.74
C GLU A 209 26.66 -1.92 30.07
N PHE A 210 25.67 -1.08 30.40
CA PHE A 210 25.60 -0.37 31.68
C PHE A 210 25.60 -1.34 32.87
N HIS A 211 24.82 -2.42 32.81
CA HIS A 211 24.77 -3.42 33.87
C HIS A 211 26.08 -4.24 34.00
N GLU A 212 26.82 -4.42 32.91
CA GLU A 212 28.10 -5.14 32.92
C GLU A 212 29.26 -4.30 33.47
N GLU A 213 29.33 -3.02 33.08
CA GLU A 213 30.45 -2.13 33.43
C GLU A 213 30.19 -1.31 34.71
N GLY A 214 28.92 -0.97 34.98
CA GLY A 214 28.53 -0.10 36.10
C GLY A 214 28.93 1.36 35.91
N GLU A 215 29.27 1.76 34.69
CA GLU A 215 29.62 3.14 34.30
C GLU A 215 28.57 3.69 33.32
N PRO A 216 28.34 5.02 33.30
CA PRO A 216 27.46 5.65 32.31
C PRO A 216 27.90 5.34 30.87
N VAL A 217 26.94 5.00 30.01
CA VAL A 217 27.21 4.63 28.62
C VAL A 217 26.89 5.80 27.69
N PHE A 218 27.66 5.92 26.61
CA PHE A 218 27.46 6.96 25.59
C PHE A 218 26.65 6.43 24.41
N LEU A 219 25.58 7.14 24.06
CA LEU A 219 24.85 6.85 22.83
C LEU A 219 25.62 7.37 21.61
N GLU A 220 26.17 6.47 20.79
CA GLU A 220 26.76 6.81 19.49
C GLU A 220 25.92 6.27 18.32
N LEU A 221 25.16 7.14 17.65
CA LEU A 221 24.39 6.72 16.48
C LEU A 221 25.29 6.56 15.23
N PRO A 222 25.11 5.52 14.41
CA PRO A 222 25.86 5.39 13.16
C PRO A 222 25.57 6.56 12.20
N PRO A 223 26.58 7.12 11.49
CA PRO A 223 26.38 8.25 10.57
C PRO A 223 25.30 8.01 9.51
N LYS A 224 25.20 6.77 9.00
CA LYS A 224 24.17 6.36 8.04
C LYS A 224 22.76 6.45 8.63
N ARG A 225 22.59 6.07 9.90
CA ARG A 225 21.29 6.14 10.61
C ARG A 225 20.93 7.59 10.91
N LYS A 226 21.91 8.42 11.35
CA LYS A 226 21.73 9.87 11.52
C LYS A 226 21.20 10.53 10.24
N ALA A 227 21.82 10.22 9.10
CA ALA A 227 21.38 10.75 7.81
C ALA A 227 19.94 10.35 7.49
N ARG A 228 19.59 9.06 7.68
CA ARG A 228 18.25 8.54 7.42
C ARG A 228 17.18 9.13 8.34
N PHE A 229 17.50 9.31 9.62
CA PHE A 229 16.59 9.97 10.58
C PHE A 229 16.31 11.42 10.19
N ARG A 230 17.32 12.13 9.68
CA ARG A 230 17.14 13.51 9.20
C ARG A 230 16.24 13.56 7.96
N THR A 231 16.34 12.60 7.04
CA THR A 231 15.47 12.56 5.85
C THR A 231 14.04 12.18 6.20
N ASN A 232 13.85 11.20 7.08
CA ASN A 232 12.52 10.71 7.48
C ASN A 232 11.76 11.67 8.40
N ARG A 233 12.44 12.69 8.94
CA ARG A 233 11.85 13.74 9.79
C ARG A 233 11.11 14.82 8.99
N ILE A 234 11.46 15.01 7.72
CA ILE A 234 10.95 16.12 6.88
C ILE A 234 9.77 15.67 6.00
N ALA A 235 9.57 14.35 5.84
CA ALA A 235 8.69 13.75 4.84
C ALA A 235 7.65 12.79 5.41
#